data_AF-U6RUZ5-F1
#
_entry.id   AF-U6RUZ5-F1
#
_cell.length_a   1.000
_cell.length_b   1.000
_cell.length_c   1.000
_cell.angle_alpha   90.00
_cell.angle_beta   90.00
_cell.angle_gamma   90.00
#
_symmetry.space_group_name_H-M   'P 1'
#
loop_
_entity.id
_entity.type
_entity.pdbx_description
1 polymer ?
#
loop_
_entity_poly.entity_id
_entity_poly.type
_entity_poly.pdbx_seq_one_letter_code
_entity_poly.pdbx_strand_id
1 'polypeptide(L)'
;MKQLEDMKELKKQIMELLQQKLSVYGFKKKQQDLLIRTVKEGNVVQMIVLGFAHRERHRISVTISVGVIYKNINDEGIKFGEANHLIYYNPMECIHIGYLMPQKGYHDWSFELNGDPQAIEDNIRDVASTIIQYGFPHLEMLSEEDNLINEIDRNSTKAHKGRLIPIIYHMRNEKEQALQYIEKTIKKLSKGFTKEDYESAKRLVGEGGYFIMVENNALKYYMEFVENFKRILNEENAD
;
A
#
# COMPACT_ATOMS: atom_id res chain seq x y z
N MET A 1 15.23 -23.10 18.87
CA MET A 1 14.56 -22.17 19.81
C MET A 1 15.36 -20.89 19.99
N LYS A 2 16.62 -20.94 20.48
CA LYS A 2 17.50 -19.77 20.66
C LYS A 2 17.58 -18.80 19.46
N GLN A 3 17.86 -19.31 18.26
CA GLN A 3 17.95 -18.46 17.06
C GLN A 3 16.66 -17.69 16.71
N LEU A 4 15.49 -18.29 16.96
CA LEU A 4 14.20 -17.62 16.70
C LEU A 4 13.96 -16.49 17.71
N GLU A 5 14.44 -16.68 18.94
CA GLU A 5 14.39 -15.70 20.01
C GLU A 5 15.36 -14.54 19.73
N ASP A 6 16.59 -14.85 19.32
CA ASP A 6 17.59 -13.86 18.88
C ASP A 6 17.05 -13.01 17.71
N MET A 7 16.36 -13.63 16.74
CA MET A 7 15.70 -12.91 15.64
C MET A 7 14.57 -11.99 16.12
N LYS A 8 13.77 -12.42 17.11
CA LYS A 8 12.71 -11.58 17.65
C LYS A 8 13.28 -10.38 18.39
N GLU A 9 14.35 -10.58 19.16
CA GLU A 9 15.01 -9.49 19.89
C GLU A 9 15.66 -8.49 18.94
N LEU A 10 16.35 -8.96 17.88
CA LEU A 10 16.93 -8.07 16.88
C LEU A 10 15.85 -7.22 16.17
N LYS A 11 14.72 -7.81 15.78
CA LYS A 11 13.60 -7.04 15.18
C LYS A 11 13.06 -5.98 16.15
N LYS A 12 12.95 -6.33 17.43
CA LYS A 12 12.49 -5.41 18.47
C LYS A 12 13.48 -4.26 18.65
N GLN A 13 14.78 -4.55 18.72
CA GLN A 13 15.86 -3.57 18.79
C GLN A 13 15.84 -2.61 17.60
N ILE A 14 15.76 -3.15 16.37
CA ILE A 14 15.65 -2.35 15.13
C ILE A 14 14.46 -1.39 15.22
N MET A 15 13.29 -1.90 15.63
CA MET A 15 12.07 -1.11 15.72
C MET A 15 12.18 -0.01 16.78
N GLU A 16 12.75 -0.31 17.95
CA GLU A 16 12.91 0.65 19.05
C GLU A 16 13.90 1.76 18.69
N LEU A 17 15.05 1.41 18.14
CA LEU A 17 16.05 2.39 17.70
C LEU A 17 15.50 3.29 16.60
N LEU A 18 14.82 2.71 15.59
CA LEU A 18 14.20 3.50 14.53
C LEU A 18 13.11 4.42 15.07
N GLN A 19 12.26 3.91 15.97
CA GLN A 19 11.22 4.72 16.63
C GLN A 19 11.83 5.88 17.41
N GLN A 20 12.93 5.66 18.14
CA GLN A 20 13.62 6.75 18.85
C GLN A 20 14.05 7.86 17.89
N LYS A 21 14.69 7.52 16.76
CA LYS A 21 15.10 8.51 15.75
C LYS A 21 13.91 9.25 15.12
N LEU A 22 12.80 8.56 14.88
CA LEU A 22 11.64 9.14 14.19
C LEU A 22 10.61 9.80 15.12
N SER A 23 10.72 9.60 16.44
CA SER A 23 9.80 10.14 17.44
C SER A 23 9.73 11.66 17.45
N VAL A 24 10.85 12.34 17.17
CA VAL A 24 10.93 13.81 17.07
C VAL A 24 10.08 14.36 15.91
N TYR A 25 9.72 13.52 14.94
CA TYR A 25 8.83 13.86 13.83
C TYR A 25 7.37 13.40 14.07
N GLY A 26 7.04 12.99 15.29
CA GLY A 26 5.70 12.59 15.71
C GLY A 26 5.34 11.12 15.43
N PHE A 27 6.27 10.31 14.91
CA PHE A 27 6.02 8.89 14.69
C PHE A 27 6.04 8.09 16.00
N LYS A 28 5.05 7.21 16.15
CA LYS A 28 4.93 6.29 17.28
C LYS A 28 4.73 4.86 16.79
N LYS A 29 5.19 3.90 17.58
CA LYS A 29 4.96 2.47 17.35
C LYS A 29 3.48 2.14 17.49
N LYS A 30 2.91 1.50 16.46
CA LYS A 30 1.51 1.03 16.46
C LYS A 30 1.42 -0.49 16.51
N GLN A 31 2.24 -1.18 15.72
CA GLN A 31 2.36 -2.64 15.71
C GLN A 31 3.84 -3.02 15.72
N GLN A 32 4.16 -4.32 15.64
CA GLN A 32 5.54 -4.80 15.71
C GLN A 32 6.44 -4.20 14.62
N ASP A 33 5.88 -3.95 13.46
CA ASP A 33 6.52 -3.57 12.20
C ASP A 33 5.93 -2.28 11.60
N LEU A 34 5.20 -1.50 12.41
CA LEU A 34 4.47 -0.33 11.95
C LEU A 34 4.69 0.87 12.87
N LEU A 35 5.21 1.95 12.27
CA LEU A 35 5.23 3.28 12.85
C LEU A 35 4.16 4.14 12.17
N ILE A 36 3.42 4.91 12.96
CA ILE A 36 2.42 5.85 12.43
C ILE A 36 2.58 7.24 13.04
N ARG A 37 2.15 8.25 12.30
CA ARG A 37 1.77 9.55 12.85
C ARG A 37 0.45 9.99 12.23
N THR A 38 -0.14 11.05 12.79
CA THR A 38 -1.38 11.62 12.25
C THR A 38 -1.17 13.09 11.96
N VAL A 39 -1.61 13.54 10.79
CA VAL A 39 -1.49 14.91 10.27
C VAL A 39 -2.85 15.38 9.75
N LYS A 40 -2.93 16.61 9.21
CA LYS A 40 -4.17 17.21 8.66
C LYS A 40 -5.34 17.13 9.63
N GLU A 41 -5.20 17.83 10.76
CA GLU A 41 -6.20 17.88 11.84
C GLU A 41 -6.61 16.50 12.39
N GLY A 42 -5.75 15.49 12.22
CA GLY A 42 -6.03 14.14 12.68
C GLY A 42 -6.68 13.24 11.63
N ASN A 43 -6.93 13.72 10.40
CA ASN A 43 -7.62 12.97 9.36
C ASN A 43 -6.69 12.00 8.59
N VAL A 44 -5.41 12.35 8.40
CA VAL A 44 -4.49 11.52 7.62
C VAL A 44 -3.53 10.78 8.55
N VAL A 45 -3.55 9.45 8.48
CA VAL A 45 -2.59 8.57 9.14
C VAL A 45 -1.47 8.28 8.15
N GLN A 46 -0.27 8.82 8.42
CA GLN A 46 0.93 8.49 7.67
C GLN A 46 1.64 7.30 8.32
N MET A 47 2.19 6.41 7.49
CA MET A 47 2.66 5.10 7.90
C MET A 47 4.05 4.81 7.36
N ILE A 48 4.87 4.15 8.19
CA ILE A 48 6.15 3.54 7.82
C ILE A 48 6.04 2.07 8.22
N VAL A 49 6.06 1.20 7.21
CA VAL A 49 5.91 -0.25 7.35
C VAL A 49 7.26 -0.91 7.14
N LEU A 50 7.68 -1.74 8.09
CA LEU A 50 8.93 -2.50 8.05
C LEU A 50 8.66 -3.91 7.53
N GLY A 51 9.22 -4.26 6.38
CA GLY A 51 9.21 -5.66 5.92
C GLY A 51 10.43 -6.40 6.44
N PHE A 52 10.25 -7.56 7.06
CA PHE A 52 11.34 -8.41 7.55
C PHE A 52 11.46 -9.69 6.74
N ALA A 53 12.58 -9.89 6.05
CA ALA A 53 12.89 -11.11 5.31
C ALA A 53 14.08 -11.87 5.91
N HIS A 54 13.98 -13.20 5.95
CA HIS A 54 14.98 -14.13 6.50
C HIS A 54 15.66 -14.88 5.38
N ARG A 55 16.40 -14.17 4.53
CA ARG A 55 17.06 -14.79 3.35
C ARG A 55 18.27 -15.63 3.74
N GLU A 56 18.93 -15.29 4.84
CA GLU A 56 20.11 -15.97 5.35
C GLU A 56 19.93 -16.33 6.82
N ARG A 57 20.56 -17.43 7.26
CA ARG A 57 20.40 -17.98 8.61
C ARG A 57 20.82 -16.99 9.71
N HIS A 58 21.77 -16.10 9.42
CA HIS A 58 22.38 -15.19 10.40
C HIS A 58 22.07 -13.71 10.13
N ARG A 59 21.12 -13.39 9.25
CA ARG A 59 20.80 -12.01 8.89
C ARG A 59 19.30 -11.77 8.71
N ILE A 60 18.90 -10.55 8.98
CA ILE A 60 17.56 -10.04 8.72
C ILE A 60 17.68 -8.92 7.69
N SER A 61 17.02 -9.09 6.55
CA SER A 61 16.80 -8.00 5.59
C SER A 61 15.59 -7.19 6.06
N VAL A 62 15.74 -5.87 6.13
CA VAL A 62 14.68 -4.92 6.45
C VAL A 62 14.38 -4.09 5.22
N THR A 63 13.13 -4.09 4.77
CA THR A 63 12.62 -3.15 3.76
C THR A 63 11.74 -2.12 4.42
N ILE A 64 11.61 -0.96 3.77
CA ILE A 64 10.71 0.11 4.23
C ILE A 64 9.73 0.44 3.13
N SER A 65 8.46 0.50 3.50
CA SER A 65 7.41 1.06 2.67
C SER A 65 6.74 2.22 3.41
N VAL A 66 6.32 3.24 2.66
CA VAL A 66 5.62 4.41 3.19
C VAL A 66 4.25 4.55 2.52
N GLY A 67 3.24 4.93 3.29
CA GLY A 67 1.87 5.05 2.78
C GLY A 67 0.95 5.83 3.70
N VAL A 68 -0.28 6.06 3.25
CA VAL A 68 -1.27 6.85 4.00
C VAL A 68 -2.64 6.18 4.08
N ILE A 69 -3.40 6.52 5.12
CA ILE A 69 -4.83 6.23 5.25
C ILE A 69 -5.53 7.55 5.59
N TYR A 70 -6.58 7.89 4.84
CA TYR A 70 -7.49 8.98 5.16
C TYR A 70 -8.67 8.42 5.96
N LYS A 71 -8.92 8.97 7.15
CA LYS A 71 -10.00 8.48 8.02
C LYS A 71 -11.37 8.76 7.44
N ASN A 72 -11.62 9.97 6.95
CA ASN A 72 -12.87 10.32 6.28
C ASN A 72 -13.15 9.41 5.06
N ILE A 73 -12.17 9.19 4.19
CA ILE A 73 -12.32 8.31 3.02
C ILE A 73 -12.53 6.86 3.46
N ASN A 74 -11.87 6.41 4.53
CA ASN A 74 -12.05 5.08 5.08
C ASN A 74 -13.48 4.89 5.61
N ASP A 75 -13.96 5.84 6.39
CA ASP A 75 -15.29 5.79 7.00
C ASP A 75 -16.38 5.82 5.93
N GLU A 76 -16.19 6.61 4.87
CA GLU A 76 -17.07 6.60 3.71
C GLU A 76 -16.99 5.26 2.96
N GLY A 77 -15.78 4.78 2.67
CA GLY A 77 -15.58 3.54 1.92
C GLY A 77 -16.23 2.33 2.57
N ILE A 78 -16.28 2.27 3.90
CA ILE A 78 -16.98 1.20 4.64
C ILE A 78 -18.47 1.16 4.27
N LYS A 79 -19.13 2.33 4.09
CA LYS A 79 -20.54 2.38 3.67
C LYS A 79 -20.73 1.78 2.27
N PHE A 80 -19.75 1.96 1.40
CA PHE A 80 -19.69 1.38 0.06
C PHE A 80 -19.20 -0.08 0.03
N GLY A 81 -18.92 -0.68 1.18
CA GLY A 81 -18.51 -2.09 1.31
C GLY A 81 -17.00 -2.34 1.20
N GLU A 82 -16.18 -1.29 1.27
CA GLU A 82 -14.72 -1.45 1.38
C GLU A 82 -14.31 -1.99 2.76
N ALA A 83 -13.16 -2.65 2.79
CA ALA A 83 -12.56 -3.09 4.04
C ALA A 83 -12.13 -1.88 4.88
N ASN A 84 -12.28 -1.99 6.20
CA ASN A 84 -11.79 -0.96 7.11
C ASN A 84 -10.25 -0.97 7.15
N HIS A 85 -9.64 0.03 6.51
CA HIS A 85 -8.20 0.22 6.41
C HIS A 85 -7.54 0.44 7.78
N LEU A 86 -8.26 0.98 8.76
CA LEU A 86 -7.74 1.26 10.10
C LEU A 86 -7.69 0.02 11.02
N ILE A 87 -8.46 -1.04 10.74
CA ILE A 87 -8.39 -2.29 11.52
C ILE A 87 -7.08 -3.03 11.22
N TYR A 88 -6.80 -3.21 9.94
CA TYR A 88 -5.62 -3.95 9.49
C TYR A 88 -4.40 -3.07 9.24
N TYR A 89 -4.55 -1.75 9.37
CA TYR A 89 -3.53 -0.78 8.95
C TYR A 89 -3.05 -1.08 7.53
N ASN A 90 -3.99 -1.17 6.60
CA ASN A 90 -3.69 -1.35 5.18
C ASN A 90 -3.73 0.03 4.50
N PRO A 91 -2.59 0.60 4.08
CA PRO A 91 -2.56 1.92 3.45
C PRO A 91 -3.37 1.96 2.15
N MET A 92 -4.06 3.07 1.91
CA MET A 92 -4.81 3.31 0.66
C MET A 92 -3.87 3.40 -0.53
N GLU A 93 -2.74 4.08 -0.34
CA GLU A 93 -1.61 4.06 -1.25
C GLU A 93 -0.31 3.88 -0.48
N CYS A 94 0.59 3.06 -1.04
CA CYS A 94 1.83 2.67 -0.40
C CYS A 94 2.87 2.32 -1.45
N ILE A 95 4.09 2.76 -1.20
CA ILE A 95 5.24 2.52 -2.07
C ILE A 95 6.44 2.05 -1.26
N HIS A 96 7.21 1.13 -1.84
CA HIS A 96 8.49 0.73 -1.29
C HIS A 96 9.50 1.87 -1.48
N ILE A 97 10.20 2.25 -0.41
CA ILE A 97 11.02 3.48 -0.37
C ILE A 97 12.12 3.50 -1.43
N GLY A 98 12.65 2.34 -1.80
CA GLY A 98 13.66 2.23 -2.85
C GLY A 98 13.21 2.73 -4.23
N TYR A 99 11.89 2.81 -4.50
CA TYR A 99 11.37 3.43 -5.73
C TYR A 99 11.25 4.96 -5.65
N LEU A 100 11.42 5.54 -4.45
CA LEU A 100 11.48 6.99 -4.23
C LEU A 100 12.92 7.53 -4.28
N MET A 101 13.91 6.65 -4.13
CA MET A 101 15.33 6.99 -4.20
C MET A 101 15.79 7.27 -5.65
N PRO A 102 16.92 7.98 -5.86
CA PRO A 102 17.43 8.27 -7.20
C PRO A 102 17.70 7.02 -8.03
N GLN A 103 18.23 5.97 -7.40
CA GLN A 103 18.38 4.66 -8.00
C GLN A 103 17.12 3.83 -7.71
N LYS A 104 16.13 3.95 -8.59
CA LYS A 104 14.82 3.31 -8.39
C LYS A 104 14.94 1.79 -8.41
N GLY A 105 14.54 1.15 -7.31
CA GLY A 105 14.50 -0.30 -7.24
C GLY A 105 14.11 -0.84 -5.88
N TYR A 106 14.19 -2.17 -5.77
CA TYR A 106 14.15 -2.83 -4.47
C TYR A 106 15.39 -2.43 -3.67
N HIS A 107 15.21 -2.15 -2.38
CA HIS A 107 16.27 -1.73 -1.47
C HIS A 107 15.97 -2.29 -0.08
N ASP A 108 16.94 -2.98 0.51
CA ASP A 108 16.87 -3.47 1.87
C ASP A 108 18.16 -3.23 2.63
N TRP A 109 18.04 -3.12 3.94
CA TRP A 109 19.15 -3.06 4.87
C TRP A 109 19.35 -4.41 5.52
N SER A 110 20.60 -4.84 5.63
CA SER A 110 20.94 -6.15 6.19
C SER A 110 21.46 -5.99 7.63
N PHE A 111 20.82 -6.67 8.57
CA PHE A 111 21.19 -6.67 9.98
C PHE A 111 21.69 -8.05 10.39
N GLU A 112 22.91 -8.13 10.92
CA GLU A 112 23.50 -9.38 11.37
C GLU A 112 23.00 -9.76 12.77
N LEU A 113 22.67 -11.05 12.95
CA LEU A 113 22.35 -11.62 14.25
C LEU A 113 23.60 -11.65 15.12
N ASN A 114 23.50 -11.11 16.34
CA ASN A 114 24.63 -10.94 17.26
C ASN A 114 25.77 -10.10 16.66
N GLY A 115 25.44 -9.21 15.70
CA GLY A 115 26.38 -8.26 15.13
C GLY A 115 26.82 -7.19 16.13
N ASP A 116 27.83 -6.42 15.75
CA ASP A 116 28.30 -5.29 16.52
C ASP A 116 27.16 -4.26 16.75
N PRO A 117 26.86 -3.87 18.01
CA PRO A 117 25.87 -2.84 18.29
C PRO A 117 26.07 -1.54 17.53
N GLN A 118 27.33 -1.14 17.26
CA GLN A 118 27.62 0.06 16.49
C GLN A 118 27.16 -0.07 15.03
N ALA A 119 27.35 -1.23 14.41
CA ALA A 119 26.88 -1.49 13.05
C ALA A 119 25.34 -1.45 12.96
N ILE A 120 24.63 -1.92 13.98
CA ILE A 120 23.17 -1.80 14.07
C ILE A 120 22.76 -0.32 14.10
N GLU A 121 23.37 0.49 14.98
CA GLU A 121 23.11 1.93 15.08
C GLU A 121 23.37 2.68 13.78
N ASP A 122 24.47 2.36 13.08
CA ASP A 122 24.82 3.00 11.82
C ASP A 122 23.82 2.63 10.70
N ASN A 123 23.40 1.37 10.62
CA ASN A 123 22.33 0.96 9.71
C ASN A 123 21.00 1.67 10.04
N ILE A 124 20.64 1.79 11.32
CA ILE A 124 19.43 2.52 11.71
C ILE A 124 19.51 4.01 11.34
N ARG A 125 20.70 4.62 11.48
CA ARG A 125 20.92 6.02 11.06
C ARG A 125 20.69 6.17 9.56
N ASP A 126 21.16 5.22 8.75
CA ASP A 126 20.97 5.23 7.30
C ASP A 126 19.50 5.01 6.91
N VAL A 127 18.81 4.04 7.53
CA VAL A 127 17.37 3.82 7.37
C VAL A 127 16.59 5.10 7.69
N ALA A 128 16.84 5.70 8.85
CA ALA A 128 16.15 6.92 9.28
C ALA A 128 16.43 8.10 8.34
N SER A 129 17.68 8.27 7.90
CA SER A 129 18.05 9.34 6.96
C SER A 129 17.35 9.16 5.61
N THR A 130 17.25 7.92 5.12
CA THR A 130 16.55 7.60 3.87
C THR A 130 15.05 7.88 3.97
N ILE A 131 14.43 7.53 5.10
CA ILE A 131 13.02 7.85 5.39
C ILE A 131 12.81 9.37 5.43
N ILE A 132 13.68 10.12 6.09
CA ILE A 132 13.57 11.58 6.19
C ILE A 132 13.74 12.22 4.81
N GLN A 133 14.72 11.77 4.04
CA GLN A 133 15.06 12.36 2.74
C GLN A 133 14.05 12.04 1.64
N TYR A 134 13.51 10.81 1.61
CA TYR A 134 12.67 10.35 0.50
C TYR A 134 11.26 9.95 0.93
N GLY A 135 11.13 9.32 2.11
CA GLY A 135 9.84 8.88 2.64
C GLY A 135 8.94 10.05 3.06
N PHE A 136 9.46 10.99 3.84
CA PHE A 136 8.66 12.12 4.35
C PHE A 136 8.10 13.01 3.24
N PRO A 137 8.88 13.46 2.23
CA PRO A 137 8.31 14.25 1.14
C PRO A 137 7.19 13.53 0.41
N HIS A 138 7.31 12.21 0.24
CA HIS A 138 6.25 11.41 -0.39
C HIS A 138 5.01 11.29 0.50
N LEU A 139 5.19 11.09 1.81
CA LEU A 139 4.08 11.07 2.77
C LEU A 139 3.34 12.41 2.83
N GLU A 140 4.06 13.53 2.80
CA GLU A 140 3.45 14.87 2.73
C GLU A 140 2.69 15.05 1.41
N MET A 141 3.28 14.64 0.29
CA MET A 141 2.63 14.68 -1.02
C MET A 141 1.34 13.86 -1.05
N LEU A 142 1.34 12.63 -0.52
CA LEU A 142 0.13 11.79 -0.38
C LEU A 142 -0.88 12.32 0.65
N SER A 143 -0.46 13.23 1.53
CA SER A 143 -1.35 13.88 2.50
C SER A 143 -2.14 15.04 1.89
N GLU A 144 -2.02 15.25 0.58
CA GLU A 144 -2.98 16.02 -0.22
C GLU A 144 -3.87 15.07 -1.02
N GLU A 145 -5.19 15.25 -0.94
CA GLU A 145 -6.16 14.27 -1.46
C GLU A 145 -6.08 14.11 -2.98
N ASP A 146 -5.86 15.19 -3.74
CA ASP A 146 -5.70 15.12 -5.20
C ASP A 146 -4.48 14.30 -5.62
N ASN A 147 -3.38 14.40 -4.86
CA ASN A 147 -2.19 13.60 -5.12
C ASN A 147 -2.44 12.12 -4.79
N LEU A 148 -3.18 11.84 -3.71
CA LEU A 148 -3.61 10.47 -3.39
C LEU A 148 -4.43 9.87 -4.55
N ILE A 149 -5.43 10.59 -5.06
CA ILE A 149 -6.25 10.14 -6.19
C ILE A 149 -5.36 9.81 -7.40
N ASN A 150 -4.42 10.70 -7.72
CA ASN A 150 -3.51 10.52 -8.85
C ASN A 150 -2.63 9.27 -8.71
N GLU A 151 -2.09 9.02 -7.51
CA GLU A 151 -1.25 7.85 -7.26
C GLU A 151 -2.07 6.54 -7.24
N ILE A 152 -3.28 6.57 -6.67
CA ILE A 152 -4.22 5.44 -6.76
C ILE A 152 -4.56 5.15 -8.23
N ASP A 153 -4.84 6.16 -9.06
CA ASP A 153 -5.22 5.95 -10.46
C ASP A 153 -4.07 5.35 -11.28
N ARG A 154 -2.83 5.82 -11.05
CA ARG A 154 -1.62 5.27 -11.68
C ARG A 154 -1.47 3.77 -11.43
N ASN A 155 -1.80 3.31 -10.23
CA ASN A 155 -1.67 1.92 -9.79
C ASN A 155 -2.99 1.11 -9.85
N SER A 156 -4.09 1.74 -10.27
CA SER A 156 -5.47 1.24 -10.14
C SER A 156 -5.71 -0.13 -10.77
N THR A 157 -5.05 -0.44 -11.89
CA THR A 157 -5.28 -1.71 -12.61
C THR A 157 -4.58 -2.93 -12.07
N LYS A 158 -3.62 -2.78 -11.15
CA LYS A 158 -2.89 -3.94 -10.62
C LYS A 158 -3.43 -4.42 -9.27
N ALA A 159 -4.30 -3.65 -8.61
CA ALA A 159 -4.61 -3.88 -7.19
C ALA A 159 -6.07 -3.63 -6.76
N HIS A 160 -7.03 -3.49 -7.68
CA HIS A 160 -8.44 -3.17 -7.36
C HIS A 160 -8.66 -1.87 -6.54
N LYS A 161 -7.61 -1.04 -6.39
CA LYS A 161 -7.63 0.21 -5.61
C LYS A 161 -8.52 1.30 -6.24
N GLY A 162 -8.93 1.12 -7.50
CA GLY A 162 -9.77 2.07 -8.23
C GLY A 162 -11.21 2.22 -7.70
N ARG A 163 -11.65 1.44 -6.71
CA ARG A 163 -12.96 1.61 -6.06
C ARG A 163 -13.02 2.83 -5.14
N LEU A 164 -11.89 3.23 -4.56
CA LEU A 164 -11.81 4.42 -3.71
C LEU A 164 -12.04 5.72 -4.51
N ILE A 165 -11.62 5.78 -5.77
CA ILE A 165 -11.70 7.01 -6.57
C ILE A 165 -13.16 7.47 -6.79
N PRO A 166 -14.11 6.61 -7.24
CA PRO A 166 -15.52 6.99 -7.30
C PRO A 166 -16.11 7.42 -5.96
N ILE A 167 -15.69 6.81 -4.84
CA ILE A 167 -16.13 7.19 -3.49
C ILE A 167 -15.64 8.60 -3.16
N ILE A 168 -14.38 8.92 -3.46
CA ILE A 168 -13.83 10.25 -3.22
C ILE A 168 -14.54 11.32 -4.07
N TYR A 169 -14.80 11.04 -5.35
CA TYR A 169 -15.61 11.94 -6.18
C TYR A 169 -17.02 12.13 -5.63
N HIS A 170 -17.64 11.06 -5.13
CA HIS A 170 -18.94 11.16 -4.47
C HIS A 170 -18.89 12.06 -3.22
N MET A 171 -17.87 11.92 -2.35
CA MET A 171 -17.67 12.80 -1.18
C MET A 171 -17.51 14.28 -1.56
N ARG A 172 -17.00 14.56 -2.77
CA ARG A 172 -16.84 15.92 -3.32
C ARG A 172 -18.11 16.46 -4.00
N ASN A 173 -19.21 15.70 -4.01
CA ASN A 173 -20.41 15.97 -4.81
C ASN A 173 -20.14 16.01 -6.33
N GLU A 174 -19.12 15.29 -6.80
CA GLU A 174 -18.72 15.18 -8.21
C GLU A 174 -19.29 13.90 -8.84
N LYS A 175 -20.62 13.80 -8.88
CA LYS A 175 -21.33 12.57 -9.29
C LYS A 175 -21.00 12.15 -10.72
N GLU A 176 -20.93 13.10 -11.65
CA GLU A 176 -20.62 12.83 -13.06
C GLU A 176 -19.21 12.23 -13.20
N GLN A 177 -18.22 12.78 -12.49
CA GLN A 177 -16.85 12.29 -12.47
C GLN A 177 -16.76 10.88 -11.88
N ALA A 178 -17.49 10.61 -10.80
CA ALA A 178 -17.56 9.28 -10.21
C ALA A 178 -18.09 8.23 -11.22
N LEU A 179 -19.20 8.55 -11.91
CA LEU A 179 -19.81 7.68 -12.91
C LEU A 179 -18.90 7.49 -14.14
N GLN A 180 -18.26 8.56 -14.62
CA GLN A 180 -17.29 8.47 -15.71
C GLN A 180 -16.09 7.58 -15.36
N TYR A 181 -15.59 7.66 -14.13
CA TYR A 181 -14.50 6.81 -13.66
C TYR A 181 -14.93 5.34 -13.58
N ILE A 182 -16.14 5.07 -13.09
CA ILE A 182 -16.74 3.72 -13.08
C ILE A 182 -16.82 3.15 -14.50
N GLU A 183 -17.36 3.91 -15.45
CA GLU A 183 -17.47 3.47 -16.85
C GLU A 183 -16.10 3.20 -17.49
N LYS A 184 -15.13 4.09 -17.24
CA LYS A 184 -13.74 3.91 -17.70
C LYS A 184 -13.15 2.62 -17.14
N THR A 185 -13.39 2.33 -15.86
CA THR A 185 -12.91 1.11 -15.19
C THR A 185 -13.58 -0.14 -15.73
N ILE A 186 -14.91 -0.12 -15.91
CA ILE A 186 -15.65 -1.22 -16.54
C ILE A 186 -15.07 -1.52 -17.93
N LYS A 187 -14.91 -0.51 -18.79
CA LYS A 187 -14.34 -0.66 -20.13
C LYS A 187 -12.91 -1.23 -20.12
N LYS A 188 -12.13 -0.94 -19.07
CA LYS A 188 -10.76 -1.45 -18.92
C LYS A 188 -10.75 -2.91 -18.45
N LEU A 189 -11.60 -3.26 -17.49
CA LEU A 189 -11.74 -4.62 -16.97
C LEU A 189 -12.44 -5.56 -17.96
N SER A 190 -13.34 -5.05 -18.80
CA SER A 190 -14.04 -5.81 -19.83
C SER A 190 -13.16 -6.14 -21.04
N LYS A 191 -11.99 -5.50 -21.19
CA LYS A 191 -10.95 -5.93 -22.13
C LYS A 191 -10.31 -7.20 -21.56
N GLY A 192 -11.00 -8.33 -21.68
CA GLY A 192 -10.47 -9.65 -21.34
C GLY A 192 -9.29 -10.04 -22.23
N PHE A 193 -8.69 -11.19 -21.95
CA PHE A 193 -7.69 -11.80 -22.84
C PHE A 193 -8.34 -12.10 -24.21
N THR A 194 -7.71 -11.65 -25.28
CA THR A 194 -8.13 -11.99 -26.63
C THR A 194 -7.70 -13.43 -26.98
N LYS A 195 -8.31 -14.01 -28.02
CA LYS A 195 -7.87 -15.31 -28.56
C LYS A 195 -6.39 -15.27 -28.99
N GLU A 196 -5.90 -14.11 -29.44
CA GLU A 196 -4.48 -13.90 -29.77
C GLU A 196 -3.57 -13.89 -28.55
N ASP A 197 -4.01 -13.33 -27.42
CA ASP A 197 -3.26 -13.39 -26.16
C ASP A 197 -3.11 -14.84 -25.68
N TYR A 198 -4.16 -15.64 -25.87
CA TYR A 198 -4.16 -17.08 -25.58
C TYR A 198 -3.17 -17.86 -26.46
N GLU A 199 -3.23 -17.67 -27.79
CA GLU A 199 -2.32 -18.35 -28.72
C GLU A 199 -0.86 -17.91 -28.51
N SER A 200 -0.64 -16.63 -28.18
CA SER A 200 0.69 -16.09 -27.85
C SER A 200 1.25 -16.69 -26.56
N ALA A 201 0.43 -16.75 -25.49
CA ALA A 201 0.84 -17.36 -24.23
C ALA A 201 1.13 -18.86 -24.39
N LYS A 202 0.33 -19.58 -25.17
CA LYS A 202 0.53 -21.00 -25.44
C LYS A 202 1.83 -21.27 -26.21
N ARG A 203 2.19 -20.42 -27.17
CA ARG A 203 3.49 -20.49 -27.88
C ARG A 203 4.68 -20.23 -26.95
N LEU A 204 4.55 -19.29 -26.02
CA LEU A 204 5.62 -18.96 -25.06
C LEU A 204 5.93 -20.10 -24.08
N VAL A 205 4.93 -20.91 -23.74
CA VAL A 205 5.05 -22.03 -22.78
C VAL A 205 5.69 -23.28 -23.41
N GLY A 206 5.73 -23.39 -24.74
CA GLY A 206 6.35 -24.50 -25.48
C GLY A 206 5.56 -25.82 -25.41
N GLU A 207 5.94 -26.79 -26.25
CA GLU A 207 5.33 -28.13 -26.22
C GLU A 207 5.69 -28.85 -24.91
N GLY A 208 4.67 -29.09 -24.07
CA GLY A 208 4.80 -29.80 -22.79
C GLY A 208 4.68 -28.92 -21.54
N GLY A 209 4.59 -27.59 -21.68
CA GLY A 209 4.41 -26.71 -20.52
C GLY A 209 2.96 -26.64 -20.05
N TYR A 210 2.78 -26.61 -18.72
CA TYR A 210 1.47 -26.55 -18.07
C TYR A 210 0.95 -25.11 -18.04
N PHE A 211 -0.23 -24.87 -18.60
CA PHE A 211 -0.87 -23.54 -18.63
C PHE A 211 -2.20 -23.58 -17.87
N ILE A 212 -2.34 -22.72 -16.84
CA ILE A 212 -3.60 -22.55 -16.09
C ILE A 212 -4.13 -21.15 -16.38
N MET A 213 -5.31 -21.09 -16.98
CA MET A 213 -6.04 -19.84 -17.16
C MET A 213 -6.86 -19.59 -15.90
N VAL A 214 -6.55 -18.52 -15.18
CA VAL A 214 -7.34 -18.09 -14.02
C VAL A 214 -8.46 -17.18 -14.52
N GLU A 215 -9.71 -17.50 -14.18
CA GLU A 215 -10.85 -16.64 -14.50
C GLU A 215 -10.63 -15.24 -13.92
N ASN A 216 -10.76 -14.22 -14.77
CA ASN A 216 -10.65 -12.82 -14.34
C ASN A 216 -11.95 -12.37 -13.65
N ASN A 217 -12.10 -12.71 -12.37
CA ASN A 217 -13.22 -12.28 -11.54
C ASN A 217 -13.19 -10.78 -11.17
N ALA A 218 -12.19 -10.01 -11.64
CA ALA A 218 -12.08 -8.59 -11.34
C ALA A 218 -13.30 -7.78 -11.77
N LEU A 219 -13.83 -8.05 -12.96
CA LEU A 219 -15.01 -7.37 -13.47
C LEU A 219 -16.25 -7.70 -12.62
N LYS A 220 -16.42 -8.98 -12.24
CA LYS A 220 -17.53 -9.42 -11.39
C LYS A 220 -17.54 -8.67 -10.06
N TYR A 221 -16.42 -8.68 -9.33
CA TYR A 221 -16.32 -7.98 -8.04
C TYR A 221 -16.47 -6.46 -8.18
N TYR A 222 -16.02 -5.89 -9.31
CA TYR A 222 -16.22 -4.48 -9.56
C TYR A 222 -17.69 -4.14 -9.82
N MET A 223 -18.44 -5.00 -10.52
CA MET A 223 -19.87 -4.80 -10.74
C MET A 223 -20.69 -4.88 -9.45
N GLU A 224 -20.34 -5.76 -8.51
CA GLU A 224 -20.94 -5.81 -7.16
C GLU A 224 -20.76 -4.46 -6.44
N PHE A 225 -19.58 -3.85 -6.53
CA PHE A 225 -19.34 -2.49 -6.04
C PHE A 225 -20.20 -1.45 -6.76
N VAL A 226 -20.32 -1.51 -8.09
CA VAL A 226 -21.11 -0.55 -8.88
C VAL A 226 -22.59 -0.59 -8.52
N GLU A 227 -23.15 -1.79 -8.31
CA GLU A 227 -24.53 -1.96 -7.87
C GLU A 227 -24.76 -1.34 -6.49
N ASN A 228 -23.87 -1.59 -5.53
CA ASN A 228 -23.95 -0.99 -4.21
C ASN A 228 -23.80 0.54 -4.26
N PHE A 229 -22.86 1.04 -5.07
CA PHE A 229 -22.62 2.46 -5.26
C PHE A 229 -23.85 3.18 -5.81
N LYS A 230 -24.49 2.62 -6.84
CA LYS A 230 -25.73 3.19 -7.41
C LYS A 230 -26.90 3.14 -6.42
N ARG A 231 -27.01 2.08 -5.62
CA ARG A 231 -28.05 1.94 -4.60
C ARG A 231 -27.94 3.06 -3.57
N ILE A 232 -26.76 3.27 -3.00
CA ILE A 232 -26.50 4.33 -2.02
C ILE A 232 -26.81 5.71 -2.62
N LEU A 233 -26.35 5.99 -3.84
CA LEU A 233 -26.67 7.25 -4.53
C LEU A 233 -28.17 7.49 -4.67
N ASN A 234 -28.96 6.44 -4.94
CA ASN A 234 -30.41 6.59 -5.11
C ASN A 234 -31.14 6.78 -3.78
N GLU A 235 -30.67 6.12 -2.71
CA GLU A 235 -31.21 6.28 -1.35
C GLU A 235 -31.01 7.72 -0.85
N GLU A 236 -29.85 8.33 -1.09
CA GLU A 236 -29.56 9.72 -0.69
C GLU A 236 -30.32 10.80 -1.49
N ASN A 237 -30.82 10.47 -2.68
CA ASN A 237 -31.63 11.40 -3.50
C ASN A 237 -33.15 11.29 -3.20
N ALA A 238 -33.55 10.36 -2.33
CA ALA A 238 -34.95 10.14 -1.96
C ALA A 238 -35.38 10.89 -0.68
N ASP A 239 -34.41 11.47 0.04
CA ASP A 239 -34.58 12.37 1.19
C ASP A 239 -34.55 13.84 0.77
#